data_AF-A0A2M7GAL0-F1
#
_entry.id   AF-A0A2M7GAL0-F1
#
_cell.length_a   1.000
_cell.length_b   1.000
_cell.length_c   1.000
_cell.angle_alpha   90.00
_cell.angle_beta   90.00
_cell.angle_gamma   90.00
#
_symmetry.space_group_name_H-M   'P 1'
#
loop_
_entity.id
_entity.type
_entity.pdbx_description
1 polymer ?
#
loop_
_entity_poly.entity_id
_entity_poly.type
_entity_poly.pdbx_seq_one_letter_code
_entity_poly.pdbx_strand_id
1 'polypeptide(L)'
;MPNLTNLQSQDFMAITRAMDANRNNRVDKAEANISWNAQSQIGNANGVAGTRELATSLEKGDVFITSLNPETADKIANYFSKRNENFDRPVADWVSDAWISKEDFQASPEVLRAVDSNGDNRISRKEFAEALVAGTLTIGTSKQTSHNPFTQPAPSNPFNSPSHDPFKPQPSAPHHDPFKPQPSSPFNDPYQNSERDSGAYLKLEMVRTLSSDYEKGQILNKLVGQTDMSTREQMMLVETISKGISSDYTQTELLKTLAKNPSLRDDAAIKLAKATREMSSDYNKGQVLGNLIQAQRLSPQAQQSVIISIGTISSEYTQVESFKSMVRSQRMDMPEKEFLMRQVGQNMSSDYNKRQVYDALMK
;
A
#
# COMPACT_ATOMS: atom_id res chain seq x y z
N MET A 1 -13.74 22.19 -1.10
CA MET A 1 -12.29 22.10 -1.38
C MET A 1 -12.03 20.76 -2.03
N PRO A 2 -11.19 20.67 -3.06
CA PRO A 2 -10.75 19.39 -3.59
C PRO A 2 -10.20 18.51 -2.45
N ASN A 3 -10.68 17.29 -2.35
CA ASN A 3 -10.31 16.37 -1.28
C ASN A 3 -9.90 15.02 -1.86
N LEU A 4 -8.92 14.39 -1.21
CA LEU A 4 -8.56 13.01 -1.52
C LEU A 4 -9.72 12.08 -1.17
N THR A 5 -10.04 11.17 -2.08
CA THR A 5 -11.07 10.14 -1.89
C THR A 5 -10.46 8.75 -2.06
N ASN A 6 -11.23 7.70 -1.81
CA ASN A 6 -10.78 6.30 -1.94
C ASN A 6 -9.56 5.92 -1.06
N LEU A 7 -9.45 6.57 0.10
CA LEU A 7 -8.48 6.25 1.14
C LEU A 7 -9.01 5.10 2.01
N GLN A 8 -8.14 4.17 2.34
CA GLN A 8 -8.37 3.03 3.23
C GLN A 8 -7.89 3.39 4.65
N SER A 9 -8.31 2.61 5.66
CA SER A 9 -7.92 2.84 7.07
C SER A 9 -6.40 2.92 7.25
N GLN A 10 -5.65 2.13 6.48
CA GLN A 10 -4.18 2.14 6.48
C GLN A 10 -3.58 3.46 5.96
N ASP A 11 -4.22 4.14 5.01
CA ASP A 11 -3.76 5.42 4.49
C ASP A 11 -3.89 6.50 5.55
N PHE A 12 -5.03 6.53 6.25
CA PHE A 12 -5.26 7.45 7.36
C PHE A 12 -4.26 7.21 8.50
N MET A 13 -3.93 5.95 8.78
CA MET A 13 -2.87 5.61 9.74
C MET A 13 -1.49 6.08 9.27
N ALA A 14 -1.13 5.89 8.01
CA ALA A 14 0.14 6.37 7.47
C ALA A 14 0.23 7.90 7.55
N ILE A 15 -0.83 8.60 7.13
CA ILE A 15 -0.91 10.07 7.17
C ILE A 15 -0.71 10.59 8.60
N THR A 16 -1.38 10.01 9.58
CA THR A 16 -1.24 10.44 10.98
C THR A 16 0.14 10.10 11.58
N ARG A 17 0.78 9.01 11.16
CA ARG A 17 2.19 8.72 11.51
C ARG A 17 3.15 9.75 10.92
N ALA A 18 2.88 10.25 9.70
CA ALA A 18 3.71 11.28 9.09
C ALA A 18 3.68 12.60 9.87
N MET A 19 2.54 12.89 10.49
CA MET A 19 2.29 14.08 11.30
C MET A 19 2.97 13.99 12.66
N ASP A 20 3.03 12.81 13.27
CA ASP A 20 3.73 12.54 14.54
C ASP A 20 5.27 12.57 14.35
N ALA A 21 5.82 13.77 14.27
CA ALA A 21 7.23 13.99 13.98
C ALA A 21 8.15 13.54 15.13
N ASN A 22 7.69 13.65 16.38
CA ASN A 22 8.47 13.27 17.57
C ASN A 22 8.25 11.80 18.00
N ARG A 23 7.40 11.04 17.30
CA ARG A 23 7.11 9.62 17.50
C ARG A 23 6.54 9.31 18.89
N ASN A 24 5.75 10.23 19.44
CA ASN A 24 5.11 10.05 20.74
C ASN A 24 3.71 9.41 20.64
N ASN A 25 3.31 8.99 19.43
CA ASN A 25 1.99 8.47 19.05
C ASN A 25 0.86 9.49 19.18
N ARG A 26 1.19 10.78 19.12
CA ARG A 26 0.23 11.87 19.20
C ARG A 26 0.49 12.89 18.10
N VAL A 27 -0.53 13.66 17.81
CA VAL A 27 -0.48 14.80 16.91
C VAL A 27 -0.95 16.01 17.69
N ASP A 28 -0.04 16.94 17.93
CA ASP A 28 -0.31 18.21 18.58
C ASP A 28 -0.41 19.40 17.60
N LYS A 29 -0.62 20.60 18.15
CA LYS A 29 -0.78 21.83 17.35
C LYS A 29 0.51 22.30 16.67
N ALA A 30 1.68 21.83 17.12
CA ALA A 30 2.95 22.10 16.46
C ALA A 30 3.16 21.14 15.28
N GLU A 31 2.55 19.96 15.32
CA GLU A 31 2.68 18.90 14.31
C GLU A 31 1.66 19.04 13.16
N ALA A 32 0.43 19.49 13.44
CA ALA A 32 -0.54 19.72 12.38
C ALA A 32 -1.64 20.74 12.70
N ASN A 33 -2.12 21.40 11.64
CA ASN A 33 -3.32 22.24 11.69
C ASN A 33 -4.57 21.39 11.39
N ILE A 34 -5.31 21.02 12.43
CA ILE A 34 -6.54 20.23 12.34
C ILE A 34 -7.72 21.18 12.52
N SER A 35 -8.77 21.07 11.69
CA SER A 35 -9.95 21.96 11.76
C SER A 35 -10.55 22.05 13.18
N TRP A 36 -10.91 23.25 13.65
CA TRP A 36 -11.20 23.55 15.06
C TRP A 36 -12.30 22.68 15.72
N ASN A 37 -13.30 22.22 14.96
CA ASN A 37 -14.38 21.37 15.49
C ASN A 37 -13.89 19.96 15.87
N ALA A 38 -12.83 19.45 15.23
CA ALA A 38 -12.20 18.16 15.46
C ALA A 38 -11.49 18.06 16.81
N GLN A 39 -10.83 19.14 17.22
CA GLN A 39 -9.90 19.14 18.36
C GLN A 39 -10.62 18.94 19.69
N SER A 40 -11.91 19.27 19.75
CA SER A 40 -12.80 19.02 20.89
C SER A 40 -13.40 17.61 20.93
N GLN A 41 -13.35 16.86 19.81
CA GLN A 41 -14.02 15.57 19.65
C GLN A 41 -13.08 14.36 19.67
N ILE A 42 -11.78 14.55 19.42
CA ILE A 42 -10.80 13.46 19.21
C ILE A 42 -9.61 13.53 20.20
N GLY A 43 -9.33 14.72 20.73
CA GLY A 43 -8.21 14.97 21.63
C GLY A 43 -8.63 15.09 23.10
N ASN A 44 -7.63 15.20 23.97
CA ASN A 44 -7.87 15.65 25.36
C ASN A 44 -8.06 17.18 25.41
N ALA A 45 -8.41 17.73 26.58
CA ALA A 45 -8.64 19.16 26.81
C ALA A 45 -7.47 20.09 26.38
N ASN A 46 -6.28 19.54 26.10
CA ASN A 46 -5.10 20.27 25.69
C ASN A 46 -4.88 20.27 24.15
N GLY A 47 -5.80 19.69 23.38
CA GLY A 47 -5.76 19.71 21.91
C GLY A 47 -4.78 18.72 21.28
N VAL A 48 -4.45 17.65 22.00
CA VAL A 48 -3.58 16.55 21.54
C VAL A 48 -4.44 15.34 21.20
N ALA A 49 -4.34 14.86 19.95
CA ALA A 49 -5.04 13.66 19.49
C ALA A 49 -4.04 12.50 19.35
N GLY A 50 -4.43 11.28 19.73
CA GLY A 50 -3.63 10.11 19.39
C GLY A 50 -3.70 9.82 17.88
N THR A 51 -2.63 9.24 17.32
CA THR A 51 -2.54 8.99 15.87
C THR A 51 -3.66 8.08 15.37
N ARG A 52 -4.03 7.06 16.15
CA ARG A 52 -5.11 6.11 15.81
C ARG A 52 -6.49 6.76 15.87
N GLU A 53 -6.75 7.60 16.87
CA GLU A 53 -8.01 8.32 17.05
C GLU A 53 -8.20 9.34 15.93
N LEU A 54 -7.14 10.06 15.55
CA LEU A 54 -7.16 10.99 14.43
C LEU A 54 -7.40 10.26 13.10
N ALA A 55 -6.73 9.12 12.87
CA ALA A 55 -6.93 8.31 11.66
C ALA A 55 -8.37 7.81 11.54
N THR A 56 -8.93 7.30 12.64
CA THR A 56 -10.32 6.82 12.70
C THR A 56 -11.30 7.95 12.38
N SER A 57 -11.02 9.17 12.82
CA SER A 57 -11.90 10.31 12.61
C SER A 57 -11.82 10.86 11.17
N LEU A 58 -10.64 10.81 10.56
CA LEU A 58 -10.45 11.10 9.13
C LEU A 58 -11.22 10.09 8.26
N GLU A 59 -11.17 8.81 8.63
CA GLU A 59 -11.87 7.72 7.95
C GLU A 59 -13.39 7.88 8.01
N LYS A 60 -13.93 8.26 9.17
CA LYS A 60 -15.37 8.53 9.34
C LYS A 60 -15.85 9.79 8.61
N GLY A 61 -14.91 10.68 8.23
CA GLY A 61 -15.21 11.98 7.64
C GLY A 61 -15.73 12.99 8.66
N ASP A 62 -15.33 12.83 9.92
CA ASP A 62 -15.63 13.76 10.99
C ASP A 62 -14.73 15.00 10.87
N VAL A 63 -13.53 14.81 10.32
CA VAL A 63 -12.47 15.82 10.26
C VAL A 63 -11.73 15.80 8.93
N PHE A 64 -11.17 16.95 8.58
CA PHE A 64 -10.22 17.07 7.48
C PHE A 64 -8.95 17.78 7.93
N ILE A 65 -7.89 17.54 7.18
CA ILE A 65 -6.59 18.20 7.29
C ILE A 65 -6.40 19.09 6.08
N THR A 66 -5.88 20.30 6.31
CA THR A 66 -5.51 21.27 5.29
C THR A 66 -4.31 22.09 5.76
N SER A 67 -3.63 22.78 4.84
CA SER A 67 -2.52 23.69 5.13
C SER A 67 -1.42 23.05 5.99
N LEU A 68 -0.92 21.91 5.53
CA LEU A 68 0.12 21.15 6.22
C LEU A 68 1.46 21.90 6.19
N ASN A 69 2.30 21.67 7.19
CA ASN A 69 3.68 22.14 7.12
C ASN A 69 4.43 21.38 5.99
N PRO A 70 5.47 21.99 5.37
CA PRO A 70 6.15 21.40 4.22
C PRO A 70 6.76 20.02 4.49
N GLU A 71 7.33 19.79 5.66
CA GLU A 71 7.97 18.51 6.02
C GLU A 71 6.94 17.37 6.09
N THR A 72 5.80 17.63 6.70
CA THR A 72 4.70 16.65 6.84
C THR A 72 4.05 16.36 5.50
N ALA A 73 3.84 17.40 4.69
CA ALA A 73 3.34 17.24 3.33
C ALA A 73 4.29 16.42 2.46
N ASP A 74 5.61 16.63 2.59
CA ASP A 74 6.63 15.86 1.88
C ASP A 74 6.64 14.38 2.29
N LYS A 75 6.55 14.09 3.60
CA LYS A 75 6.39 12.72 4.12
C LYS A 75 5.13 12.05 3.56
N ILE A 76 3.98 12.73 3.60
CA ILE A 76 2.73 12.20 3.05
C ILE A 76 2.84 11.98 1.53
N ALA A 77 3.50 12.88 0.81
CA ALA A 77 3.72 12.71 -0.63
C ALA A 77 4.67 11.52 -0.93
N ASN A 78 5.71 11.30 -0.11
CA ASN A 78 6.55 10.10 -0.19
C ASN A 78 5.69 8.83 0.01
N TYR A 79 4.84 8.83 1.05
CA TYR A 79 3.90 7.73 1.28
C TYR A 79 3.11 7.40 0.02
N PHE A 80 2.42 8.37 -0.56
CA PHE A 80 1.52 8.17 -1.69
C PHE A 80 2.24 7.81 -3.00
N SER A 81 3.48 8.24 -3.20
CA SER A 81 4.26 7.87 -4.40
C SER A 81 4.47 6.35 -4.52
N LYS A 82 4.67 5.66 -3.39
CA LYS A 82 4.69 4.20 -3.29
C LYS A 82 3.67 3.70 -2.28
N ARG A 83 2.41 4.15 -2.37
CA ARG A 83 1.33 3.85 -1.41
C ARG A 83 1.24 2.37 -1.03
N ASN A 84 1.31 1.50 -2.05
CA ASN A 84 1.24 0.04 -1.91
C ASN A 84 2.51 -0.63 -1.36
N GLU A 85 3.62 0.10 -1.20
CA GLU A 85 4.84 -0.40 -0.56
C GLU A 85 5.05 0.25 0.82
N ASN A 86 4.56 1.47 1.03
CA ASN A 86 4.85 2.28 2.21
C ASN A 86 3.88 2.11 3.39
N PHE A 87 2.68 1.53 3.19
CA PHE A 87 1.59 1.57 4.19
C PHE A 87 1.94 0.96 5.56
N ASP A 88 2.73 -0.11 5.59
CA ASP A 88 3.16 -0.77 6.82
C ASP A 88 4.58 -0.42 7.26
N ARG A 89 5.21 0.56 6.61
CA ARG A 89 6.58 0.98 6.93
C ARG A 89 6.58 2.15 7.89
N PRO A 90 7.59 2.25 8.77
CA PRO A 90 7.90 3.49 9.47
C PRO A 90 8.12 4.64 8.47
N VAL A 91 7.78 5.86 8.85
CA VAL A 91 7.93 7.07 8.00
C VAL A 91 9.36 7.23 7.45
N ALA A 92 10.36 6.83 8.22
CA ALA A 92 11.77 6.90 7.83
C ALA A 92 12.15 5.94 6.69
N ASP A 93 11.35 4.90 6.45
CA ASP A 93 11.61 3.84 5.47
C ASP A 93 10.71 3.95 4.23
N TRP A 94 9.97 5.06 4.11
CA TRP A 94 9.12 5.32 2.95
C TRP A 94 9.96 5.63 1.72
N VAL A 95 9.70 4.88 0.66
CA VAL A 95 10.41 4.98 -0.61
C VAL A 95 9.61 5.85 -1.58
N SER A 96 10.30 6.61 -2.42
CA SER A 96 9.70 7.52 -3.40
C SER A 96 10.09 7.15 -4.83
N ASP A 97 9.14 7.22 -5.76
CA ASP A 97 9.39 7.14 -7.22
C ASP A 97 9.11 8.46 -7.96
N ALA A 98 9.12 9.58 -7.22
CA ALA A 98 8.91 10.96 -7.68
C ALA A 98 7.51 11.28 -8.24
N TRP A 99 6.69 10.28 -8.56
CA TRP A 99 5.36 10.44 -9.16
C TRP A 99 4.28 9.83 -8.28
N ILE A 100 3.05 10.33 -8.36
CA ILE A 100 1.91 9.78 -7.64
C ILE A 100 0.82 9.42 -8.64
N SER A 101 0.29 8.19 -8.54
CA SER A 101 -0.76 7.70 -9.43
C SER A 101 -2.08 8.41 -9.17
N LYS A 102 -2.72 8.90 -10.24
CA LYS A 102 -4.02 9.58 -10.20
C LYS A 102 -5.16 8.61 -9.89
N GLU A 103 -4.95 7.34 -10.23
CA GLU A 103 -5.90 6.24 -10.07
C GLU A 103 -6.01 5.80 -8.60
N ASP A 104 -4.92 5.93 -7.82
CA ASP A 104 -4.88 5.47 -6.43
C ASP A 104 -5.92 6.19 -5.56
N PHE A 105 -6.13 7.51 -5.73
CA PHE A 105 -7.03 8.30 -4.88
C PHE A 105 -8.26 8.86 -5.62
N GLN A 106 -8.61 8.28 -6.78
CA GLN A 106 -9.72 8.72 -7.65
C GLN A 106 -9.79 10.24 -7.74
N ALA A 107 -8.69 10.87 -8.17
CA ALA A 107 -8.60 12.32 -8.26
C ALA A 107 -9.72 12.85 -9.18
N SER A 108 -10.72 13.51 -8.60
CA SER A 108 -11.73 14.19 -9.41
C SER A 108 -11.04 15.21 -10.33
N PRO A 109 -11.65 15.62 -11.46
CA PRO A 109 -11.08 16.65 -12.33
C PRO A 109 -10.72 17.95 -11.58
N GLU A 110 -11.42 18.23 -10.48
CA GLU A 110 -11.14 19.36 -9.60
C GLU A 110 -9.86 19.16 -8.76
N VAL A 111 -9.64 17.95 -8.22
CA VAL A 111 -8.39 17.58 -7.53
C VAL A 111 -7.21 17.63 -8.49
N LEU A 112 -7.38 17.11 -9.71
CA LEU A 112 -6.32 17.15 -10.72
C LEU A 112 -5.89 18.58 -11.05
N ARG A 113 -6.84 19.49 -11.31
CA ARG A 113 -6.54 20.90 -11.57
C ARG A 113 -5.90 21.62 -10.39
N ALA A 114 -6.21 21.18 -9.16
CA ALA A 114 -5.66 21.79 -7.95
C ALA A 114 -4.23 21.35 -7.64
N VAL A 115 -3.79 20.20 -8.18
CA VAL A 115 -2.50 19.58 -7.89
C VAL A 115 -1.54 19.67 -9.08
N ASP A 116 -1.99 19.37 -10.29
CA ASP A 116 -1.21 19.38 -11.53
C ASP A 116 -0.95 20.82 -11.99
N SER A 117 0.04 21.46 -11.36
CA SER A 117 0.31 22.89 -11.50
C SER A 117 0.96 23.25 -12.84
N ASN A 118 1.68 22.30 -13.45
CA ASN A 118 2.43 22.52 -14.68
C ASN A 118 1.65 22.04 -15.94
N GLY A 119 0.53 21.34 -15.77
CA GLY A 119 -0.35 20.89 -16.84
C GLY A 119 0.20 19.73 -17.67
N ASP A 120 1.18 18.98 -17.16
CA ASP A 120 1.81 17.85 -17.87
C ASP A 120 1.01 16.53 -17.77
N ASN A 121 -0.16 16.60 -17.13
CA ASN A 121 -1.05 15.48 -16.88
C ASN A 121 -0.41 14.40 -15.97
N ARG A 122 0.56 14.76 -15.14
CA ARG A 122 1.12 13.93 -14.06
C ARG A 122 0.96 14.64 -12.73
N ILE A 123 1.10 13.89 -11.64
CA ILE A 123 1.21 14.46 -10.30
C ILE A 123 2.59 14.10 -9.82
N SER A 124 3.49 15.07 -9.80
CA SER A 124 4.75 14.89 -9.10
C SER A 124 4.52 14.94 -7.60
N ARG A 125 5.43 14.32 -6.87
CA ARG A 125 5.46 14.41 -5.40
C ARG A 125 5.50 15.86 -4.90
N LYS A 126 6.25 16.71 -5.60
CA LYS A 126 6.41 18.13 -5.28
C LYS A 126 5.06 18.85 -5.39
N GLU A 127 4.38 18.67 -6.51
CA GLU A 127 3.05 19.26 -6.76
C GLU A 127 2.03 18.81 -5.73
N PHE A 128 2.03 17.52 -5.38
CA PHE A 128 1.16 16.99 -4.35
C PHE A 128 1.44 17.59 -2.97
N ALA A 129 2.70 17.67 -2.58
CA ALA A 129 3.10 18.29 -1.32
C ALA A 129 2.75 19.78 -1.30
N GLU A 130 3.01 20.52 -2.39
CA GLU A 130 2.68 21.94 -2.52
C GLU A 130 1.16 22.18 -2.41
N ALA A 131 0.33 21.31 -3.00
CA ALA A 131 -1.12 21.41 -2.90
C ALA A 131 -1.63 21.18 -1.46
N LEU A 132 -1.03 20.25 -0.72
CA LEU A 132 -1.32 20.02 0.70
C LEU A 132 -0.88 21.19 1.59
N VAL A 133 0.28 21.79 1.29
CA VAL A 133 0.82 22.97 2.01
C VAL A 133 -0.04 24.20 1.75
N ALA A 134 -0.41 24.43 0.49
CA ALA A 134 -1.27 25.55 0.09
C ALA A 134 -2.72 25.39 0.57
N GLY A 135 -3.12 24.19 0.99
CA GLY A 135 -4.50 23.86 1.35
C GLY A 135 -5.46 23.82 0.17
N THR A 136 -4.94 23.78 -1.07
CA THR A 136 -5.73 23.57 -2.29
C THR A 136 -6.18 22.12 -2.43
N LEU A 137 -5.47 21.20 -1.77
CA LEU A 137 -5.84 19.81 -1.57
C LEU A 137 -6.04 19.51 -0.08
N THR A 138 -7.13 18.81 0.24
CA THR A 138 -7.48 18.41 1.61
C THR A 138 -7.50 16.89 1.76
N ILE A 139 -7.27 16.40 2.99
CA ILE A 139 -7.36 14.97 3.34
C ILE A 139 -8.53 14.79 4.30
N GLY A 140 -9.45 13.87 3.97
CA GLY A 140 -10.68 13.65 4.74
C GLY A 140 -11.81 14.59 4.32
N THR A 141 -12.88 14.61 5.11
CA THR A 141 -14.04 15.51 4.90
C THR A 141 -14.52 15.98 6.27
N SER A 142 -15.26 17.10 6.35
CA SER A 142 -16.02 17.42 7.56
C SER A 142 -17.50 17.35 7.23
N LYS A 143 -18.10 16.20 7.53
CA LYS A 143 -19.55 16.14 7.74
C LYS A 143 -19.79 16.86 9.07
N GLN A 144 -20.52 17.96 9.09
CA GLN A 144 -20.88 18.59 10.35
C GLN A 144 -21.63 17.59 11.24
N THR A 145 -20.97 17.08 12.27
CA THR A 145 -21.62 16.27 13.30
C THR A 145 -22.15 17.24 14.36
N SER A 146 -23.47 17.45 14.37
CA SER A 146 -24.17 18.13 15.48
C SER A 146 -24.29 17.25 16.73
N HIS A 147 -23.53 16.17 16.83
CA HIS A 147 -23.64 15.17 17.88
C HIS A 147 -22.31 15.00 18.62
N ASN A 148 -22.36 15.25 19.93
CA ASN A 148 -21.30 14.91 20.86
C ASN A 148 -21.30 13.38 21.08
N PRO A 149 -20.28 12.63 20.62
CA PRO A 149 -20.24 11.17 20.74
C PRO A 149 -20.08 10.68 22.19
N PHE A 150 -19.91 11.58 23.17
CA PHE A 150 -19.89 11.28 24.60
C PHE A 150 -21.26 11.44 25.30
N THR A 151 -22.36 11.58 24.55
CA THR A 151 -23.72 11.65 25.14
C THR A 151 -24.52 10.34 25.07
N GLN A 152 -23.90 9.22 24.70
CA GLN A 152 -24.48 7.91 24.99
C GLN A 152 -24.03 7.45 26.39
N PRO A 153 -24.95 6.99 27.26
CA PRO A 153 -24.57 6.48 28.57
C PRO A 153 -23.63 5.28 28.38
N ALA A 154 -22.47 5.33 29.03
CA ALA A 154 -21.47 4.27 28.98
C ALA A 154 -22.08 2.92 29.38
N PRO A 155 -21.71 1.79 28.73
CA PRO A 155 -21.94 0.49 29.33
C PRO A 155 -21.18 0.46 30.67
N SER A 156 -21.88 0.06 31.72
CA SER A 156 -21.47 0.12 33.13
C SER A 156 -20.04 -0.40 33.35
N ASN A 157 -19.17 0.50 33.81
CA ASN A 157 -17.80 0.20 34.23
C ASN A 157 -17.84 -0.33 35.70
N PRO A 158 -17.38 -1.55 36.01
CA PRO A 158 -17.56 -2.17 37.33
C PRO A 158 -16.71 -1.55 38.45
N PHE A 159 -15.90 -0.52 38.14
CA PHE A 159 -14.99 0.13 39.09
C PHE A 159 -15.43 1.53 39.52
N ASN A 160 -16.65 1.96 39.19
CA ASN A 160 -17.14 3.28 39.59
C ASN A 160 -18.43 3.15 40.42
N SER A 161 -18.30 2.78 41.70
CA SER A 161 -19.35 2.93 42.71
C SER A 161 -18.85 3.83 43.85
N PRO A 162 -19.66 4.79 44.32
CA PRO A 162 -19.23 5.90 45.20
C PRO A 162 -19.22 5.51 46.69
N SER A 163 -18.53 4.42 47.06
CA SER A 163 -18.45 4.00 48.46
C SER A 163 -17.05 3.51 48.85
N HIS A 164 -16.03 4.37 48.74
CA HIS A 164 -14.76 4.15 49.44
C HIS A 164 -14.07 5.48 49.78
N ASP A 165 -13.99 5.76 51.08
CA ASP A 165 -13.26 6.89 51.67
C ASP A 165 -11.81 6.45 51.95
N PRO A 166 -10.78 7.10 51.35
CA PRO A 166 -9.40 6.63 51.38
C PRO A 166 -8.62 6.88 52.68
N PHE A 167 -9.25 7.41 53.75
CA PHE A 167 -8.55 7.75 55.01
C PHE A 167 -9.00 6.98 56.27
N LYS A 168 -9.75 5.88 56.15
CA LYS A 168 -9.96 4.96 57.30
C LYS A 168 -8.78 3.99 57.45
N PRO A 169 -8.20 3.81 58.65
CA PRO A 169 -7.19 2.76 58.86
C PRO A 169 -7.90 1.41 58.82
N GLN A 170 -7.56 0.56 57.86
CA GLN A 170 -8.01 -0.84 57.83
C GLN A 170 -6.99 -1.77 58.50
N PRO A 171 -7.46 -2.89 59.11
CA PRO A 171 -6.65 -3.76 59.95
C PRO A 171 -5.66 -4.57 59.12
N SER A 172 -4.49 -4.83 59.71
CA SER A 172 -3.42 -5.64 59.13
C SER A 172 -3.87 -7.07 58.82
N ALA A 173 -3.59 -7.54 57.60
CA ALA A 173 -3.79 -8.92 57.14
C ALA A 173 -2.58 -9.36 56.27
N PRO A 174 -2.31 -10.66 56.12
CA PRO A 174 -1.06 -11.29 56.59
C PRO A 174 0.09 -11.22 55.58
N HIS A 175 1.31 -11.33 56.11
CA HIS A 175 2.58 -11.37 55.38
C HIS A 175 2.54 -12.26 54.12
N HIS A 176 2.71 -11.66 52.95
CA HIS A 176 3.02 -12.37 51.71
C HIS A 176 4.51 -12.16 51.39
N ASP A 177 5.26 -13.25 51.38
CA ASP A 177 6.68 -13.30 51.04
C ASP A 177 6.88 -12.92 49.55
N PRO A 178 7.67 -11.87 49.23
CA PRO A 178 7.85 -11.36 47.87
C PRO A 178 8.75 -12.23 46.98
N PHE A 179 9.28 -13.35 47.47
CA PHE A 179 10.23 -14.19 46.70
C PHE A 179 9.68 -15.56 46.27
N LYS A 180 8.37 -15.82 46.36
CA LYS A 180 7.78 -17.03 45.76
C LYS A 180 7.50 -16.83 44.27
N PRO A 181 8.03 -17.66 43.34
CA PRO A 181 7.75 -17.53 41.92
C PRO A 181 6.26 -17.82 41.66
N GLN A 182 5.56 -16.84 41.10
CA GLN A 182 4.17 -16.98 40.68
C GLN A 182 4.08 -17.75 39.35
N PRO A 183 3.06 -18.60 39.14
CA PRO A 183 2.82 -19.22 37.84
C PRO A 183 2.53 -18.14 36.80
N SER A 184 3.28 -18.15 35.70
CA SER A 184 3.10 -17.23 34.57
C SER A 184 1.66 -17.27 34.06
N SER A 185 0.97 -16.12 34.13
CA SER A 185 -0.28 -15.93 33.37
C SER A 185 0.03 -16.00 31.87
N PRO A 186 -0.90 -16.49 31.03
CA PRO A 186 -0.67 -16.56 29.59
C PRO A 186 -0.42 -15.15 29.07
N PHE A 187 0.67 -14.97 28.33
CA PHE A 187 0.97 -13.73 27.63
C PHE A 187 -0.19 -13.43 26.68
N ASN A 188 -0.96 -12.37 26.94
CA ASN A 188 -2.04 -11.95 26.06
C ASN A 188 -1.41 -11.15 24.94
N ASP A 189 -1.07 -11.84 23.84
CA ASP A 189 -0.49 -11.24 22.64
C ASP A 189 -1.56 -10.40 21.92
N PRO A 190 -1.37 -9.08 21.75
CA PRO A 190 -2.32 -8.20 21.08
C PRO A 190 -2.55 -8.49 19.58
N TYR A 191 -1.87 -9.49 19.00
CA TYR A 191 -2.08 -9.94 17.62
C TYR A 191 -3.10 -11.09 17.44
N GLN A 192 -3.75 -11.58 18.51
CA GLN A 192 -4.64 -12.76 18.41
C GLN A 192 -5.97 -12.56 17.66
N ASN A 193 -6.31 -11.33 17.22
CA ASN A 193 -7.60 -11.03 16.58
C ASN A 193 -7.49 -10.51 15.12
N SER A 194 -6.61 -11.08 14.30
CA SER A 194 -6.80 -11.05 12.84
C SER A 194 -7.08 -12.46 12.33
N GLU A 195 -8.32 -12.72 11.96
CA GLU A 195 -8.69 -13.95 11.26
C GLU A 195 -7.76 -14.14 10.04
N ARG A 196 -6.97 -15.22 10.08
CA ARG A 196 -5.99 -15.70 9.08
C ARG A 196 -4.60 -15.05 9.11
N ASP A 197 -3.81 -15.37 10.14
CA ASP A 197 -2.39 -15.69 9.92
C ASP A 197 -2.32 -16.99 9.10
N SER A 198 -2.58 -16.89 7.79
CA SER A 198 -2.40 -18.02 6.89
C SER A 198 -0.94 -18.45 6.98
N GLY A 199 -0.68 -19.75 7.01
CA GLY A 199 0.68 -20.28 7.09
C GLY A 199 1.62 -19.79 5.97
N ALA A 200 1.11 -19.12 4.94
CA ALA A 200 1.88 -18.41 3.94
C ALA A 200 2.56 -17.13 4.47
N TYR A 201 1.86 -16.29 5.25
CA TYR A 201 2.46 -15.08 5.85
C TYR A 201 3.68 -15.39 6.71
N LEU A 202 3.54 -16.34 7.66
CA LEU A 202 4.64 -16.75 8.53
C LEU A 202 5.82 -17.33 7.73
N LYS A 203 5.55 -18.11 6.67
CA LYS A 203 6.60 -18.65 5.79
C LYS A 203 7.33 -17.53 5.04
N LEU A 204 6.64 -16.48 4.61
CA LEU A 204 7.24 -15.34 3.94
C LEU A 204 8.15 -14.54 4.88
N GLU A 205 7.71 -14.29 6.12
CA GLU A 205 8.56 -13.62 7.12
C GLU A 205 9.78 -14.49 7.49
N MET A 206 9.61 -15.81 7.64
CA MET A 206 10.74 -16.72 7.85
C MET A 206 11.75 -16.66 6.71
N VAL A 207 11.30 -16.64 5.44
CA VAL A 207 12.18 -16.55 4.26
C VAL A 207 13.08 -15.32 4.31
N ARG A 208 12.59 -14.19 4.84
CA ARG A 208 13.39 -12.95 4.97
C ARG A 208 14.55 -13.06 5.95
N THR A 209 14.46 -13.98 6.91
CA THR A 209 15.55 -14.22 7.87
C THR A 209 16.62 -15.20 7.37
N LEU A 210 16.35 -15.92 6.28
CA LEU A 210 17.27 -16.90 5.72
C LEU A 210 18.36 -16.21 4.89
N SER A 211 19.57 -16.76 4.91
CA SER A 211 20.69 -16.28 4.09
C SER A 211 20.82 -17.03 2.76
N SER A 212 20.44 -18.31 2.72
CA SER A 212 20.62 -19.18 1.55
C SER A 212 19.46 -19.07 0.56
N ASP A 213 19.75 -18.67 -0.69
CA ASP A 213 18.77 -18.66 -1.78
C ASP A 213 18.19 -20.04 -2.07
N TYR A 214 18.96 -21.11 -1.84
CA TYR A 214 18.46 -22.47 -1.99
C TYR A 214 17.35 -22.76 -0.98
N GLU A 215 17.54 -22.41 0.30
CA GLU A 215 16.56 -22.63 1.35
C GLU A 215 15.32 -21.75 1.16
N LYS A 216 15.54 -20.46 0.83
CA LYS A 216 14.46 -19.55 0.45
C LYS A 216 13.66 -20.12 -0.73
N GLY A 217 14.35 -20.58 -1.77
CA GLY A 217 13.76 -21.16 -2.96
C GLY A 217 12.87 -22.37 -2.64
N GLN A 218 13.31 -23.27 -1.76
CA GLN A 218 12.53 -24.45 -1.37
C GLN A 218 11.22 -24.08 -0.65
N ILE A 219 11.22 -23.03 0.18
CA ILE A 219 10.02 -22.56 0.87
C ILE A 219 9.11 -21.81 -0.10
N LEU A 220 9.66 -20.88 -0.88
CA LEU A 220 8.92 -20.07 -1.83
C LEU A 220 8.28 -20.92 -2.94
N ASN A 221 8.94 -22.00 -3.38
CA ASN A 221 8.40 -22.91 -4.39
C ASN A 221 7.11 -23.59 -3.92
N LYS A 222 6.94 -23.79 -2.60
CA LYS A 222 5.69 -24.31 -2.01
C LYS A 222 4.59 -23.25 -1.96
N LEU A 223 4.93 -21.96 -1.98
CA LEU A 223 3.97 -20.84 -1.91
C LEU A 223 3.47 -20.42 -3.29
N VAL A 224 4.34 -20.39 -4.31
CA VAL A 224 4.00 -19.91 -5.66
C VAL A 224 2.87 -20.70 -6.34
N GLY A 225 2.68 -21.96 -5.95
CA GLY A 225 1.58 -22.81 -6.43
C GLY A 225 0.31 -22.78 -5.58
N GLN A 226 0.27 -22.04 -4.47
CA GLN A 226 -0.92 -21.99 -3.61
C GLN A 226 -2.02 -21.13 -4.22
N THR A 227 -3.27 -21.58 -4.10
CA THR A 227 -4.43 -20.91 -4.66
C THR A 227 -5.26 -20.15 -3.61
N ASP A 228 -5.04 -20.43 -2.33
CA ASP A 228 -5.81 -19.93 -1.19
C ASP A 228 -5.19 -18.70 -0.50
N MET A 229 -4.05 -18.19 -1.00
CA MET A 229 -3.42 -16.97 -0.49
C MET A 229 -4.31 -15.74 -0.72
N SER A 230 -4.29 -14.78 0.20
CA SER A 230 -4.91 -13.46 0.03
C SER A 230 -4.14 -12.60 -1.00
N THR A 231 -4.75 -11.51 -1.50
CA THR A 231 -4.06 -10.54 -2.39
C THR A 231 -2.77 -10.03 -1.75
N ARG A 232 -2.85 -9.66 -0.46
CA ARG A 232 -1.72 -9.13 0.31
C ARG A 232 -0.57 -10.13 0.36
N GLU A 233 -0.85 -11.39 0.64
CA GLU A 233 0.17 -12.44 0.67
C GLU A 233 0.78 -12.72 -0.69
N GLN A 234 -0.01 -12.69 -1.77
CA GLN A 234 0.51 -12.83 -3.13
C GLN A 234 1.44 -11.65 -3.47
N MET A 235 1.08 -10.42 -3.09
CA MET A 235 1.95 -9.26 -3.28
C MET A 235 3.25 -9.35 -2.45
N MET A 236 3.17 -9.82 -1.20
CA MET A 236 4.35 -10.07 -0.36
C MET A 236 5.22 -11.18 -0.95
N LEU A 237 4.62 -12.22 -1.53
CA LEU A 237 5.33 -13.29 -2.21
C LEU A 237 6.11 -12.77 -3.42
N VAL A 238 5.49 -11.95 -4.28
CA VAL A 238 6.18 -11.29 -5.40
C VAL A 238 7.38 -10.49 -4.87
N GLU A 239 7.17 -9.64 -3.86
CA GLU A 239 8.24 -8.81 -3.31
C GLU A 239 9.39 -9.63 -2.70
N THR A 240 9.05 -10.69 -1.97
CA THR A 240 10.02 -11.58 -1.33
C THR A 240 10.87 -12.31 -2.36
N ILE A 241 10.26 -12.78 -3.46
CA ILE A 241 11.02 -13.39 -4.56
C ILE A 241 11.91 -12.34 -5.25
N SER A 242 11.36 -11.19 -5.60
CA SER A 242 12.06 -10.18 -6.41
C SER A 242 13.19 -9.46 -5.68
N LYS A 243 13.04 -9.20 -4.37
CA LYS A 243 14.05 -8.50 -3.58
C LYS A 243 14.91 -9.45 -2.73
N GLY A 244 14.41 -10.66 -2.45
CA GLY A 244 15.02 -11.58 -1.49
C GLY A 244 15.83 -12.73 -2.09
N ILE A 245 15.74 -12.97 -3.40
CA ILE A 245 16.50 -14.01 -4.12
C ILE A 245 17.55 -13.34 -5.02
N SER A 246 18.82 -13.65 -4.80
CA SER A 246 19.94 -13.12 -5.60
C SER A 246 20.26 -13.98 -6.83
N SER A 247 19.93 -15.28 -6.80
CA SER A 247 20.07 -16.18 -7.94
C SER A 247 19.07 -15.87 -9.05
N ASP A 248 19.53 -15.30 -10.16
CA ASP A 248 18.72 -15.01 -11.36
C ASP A 248 17.89 -16.21 -11.81
N TYR A 249 18.48 -17.41 -11.82
CA TYR A 249 17.80 -18.65 -12.17
C TYR A 249 16.65 -18.96 -11.21
N THR A 250 16.93 -18.97 -9.90
CA THR A 250 15.93 -19.29 -8.87
C THR A 250 14.80 -18.27 -8.85
N GLN A 251 15.15 -16.98 -8.91
CA GLN A 251 14.18 -15.89 -8.99
C GLN A 251 13.28 -16.05 -10.21
N THR A 252 13.87 -16.31 -11.39
CA THR A 252 13.12 -16.48 -12.64
C THR A 252 12.16 -17.65 -12.57
N GLU A 253 12.58 -18.82 -12.08
CA GLU A 253 11.70 -20.00 -12.01
C GLU A 253 10.55 -19.82 -11.01
N LEU A 254 10.80 -19.15 -9.87
CA LEU A 254 9.74 -18.81 -8.91
C LEU A 254 8.72 -17.83 -9.50
N LEU A 255 9.18 -16.75 -10.15
CA LEU A 255 8.29 -15.77 -10.78
C LEU A 255 7.53 -16.37 -11.96
N LYS A 256 8.14 -17.24 -12.77
CA LYS A 256 7.45 -17.98 -13.83
C LYS A 256 6.36 -18.88 -13.27
N THR A 257 6.63 -19.58 -12.18
CA THR A 257 5.65 -20.46 -11.54
C THR A 257 4.48 -19.67 -10.97
N LEU A 258 4.76 -18.55 -10.30
CA LEU A 258 3.74 -17.64 -9.79
C LEU A 258 2.91 -17.02 -10.93
N ALA A 259 3.54 -16.63 -12.03
CA ALA A 259 2.87 -16.09 -13.21
C ALA A 259 1.87 -17.08 -13.85
N LYS A 260 2.13 -18.38 -13.73
CA LYS A 260 1.24 -19.45 -14.22
C LYS A 260 0.06 -19.73 -13.29
N ASN A 261 0.04 -19.16 -12.09
CA ASN A 261 -1.00 -19.44 -11.11
C ASN A 261 -2.30 -18.71 -11.49
N PRO A 262 -3.39 -19.42 -11.84
CA PRO A 262 -4.64 -18.79 -12.26
C PRO A 262 -5.41 -18.11 -11.11
N SER A 263 -4.94 -18.26 -9.86
CA SER A 263 -5.50 -17.59 -8.68
C SER A 263 -4.77 -16.28 -8.33
N LEU A 264 -3.81 -15.85 -9.16
CA LEU A 264 -3.06 -14.62 -8.94
C LEU A 264 -3.97 -13.40 -9.15
N ARG A 265 -4.25 -12.67 -8.08
CA ARG A 265 -5.16 -11.51 -8.12
C ARG A 265 -4.52 -10.32 -8.81
N ASP A 266 -5.37 -9.40 -9.25
CA ASP A 266 -5.00 -8.31 -10.14
C ASP A 266 -3.86 -7.42 -9.61
N ASP A 267 -3.91 -7.01 -8.33
CA ASP A 267 -2.84 -6.22 -7.72
C ASP A 267 -1.50 -6.98 -7.66
N ALA A 268 -1.55 -8.30 -7.44
CA ALA A 268 -0.37 -9.15 -7.44
C ALA A 268 0.16 -9.37 -8.87
N ALA A 269 -0.71 -9.48 -9.87
CA ALA A 269 -0.33 -9.51 -11.28
C ALA A 269 0.35 -8.20 -11.71
N ILE A 270 -0.18 -7.04 -11.29
CA ILE A 270 0.44 -5.73 -11.54
C ILE A 270 1.83 -5.66 -10.90
N LYS A 271 1.96 -6.09 -9.64
CA LYS A 271 3.25 -6.09 -8.93
C LYS A 271 4.25 -7.06 -9.57
N LEU A 272 3.79 -8.23 -10.01
CA LEU A 272 4.61 -9.22 -10.73
C LEU A 272 5.13 -8.64 -12.05
N ALA A 273 4.25 -8.00 -12.85
CA ALA A 273 4.66 -7.33 -14.07
C ALA A 273 5.67 -6.20 -13.81
N LYS A 274 5.51 -5.41 -12.74
CA LYS A 274 6.49 -4.38 -12.37
C LYS A 274 7.83 -4.99 -11.96
N ALA A 275 7.81 -6.08 -11.20
CA ALA A 275 9.01 -6.77 -10.76
C ALA A 275 9.88 -7.30 -11.91
N THR A 276 9.29 -7.66 -13.07
CA THR A 276 10.09 -8.11 -14.21
C THR A 276 11.00 -7.00 -14.77
N ARG A 277 10.73 -5.72 -14.50
CA ARG A 277 11.56 -4.62 -15.02
C ARG A 277 12.97 -4.64 -14.44
N GLU A 278 13.10 -5.12 -13.21
CA GLU A 278 14.36 -5.23 -12.47
C GLU A 278 15.16 -6.49 -12.85
N MET A 279 14.60 -7.40 -13.65
CA MET A 279 15.30 -8.62 -14.07
C MET A 279 16.41 -8.28 -15.09
N SER A 280 17.52 -9.02 -15.05
CA SER A 280 18.67 -8.83 -15.93
C SER A 280 18.43 -9.32 -17.37
N SER A 281 17.79 -10.49 -17.51
CA SER A 281 17.60 -11.16 -18.80
C SER A 281 16.27 -10.79 -19.44
N ASP A 282 16.33 -10.13 -20.60
CA ASP A 282 15.16 -9.82 -21.43
C ASP A 282 14.34 -11.06 -21.81
N TYR A 283 15.01 -12.17 -22.14
CA TYR A 283 14.34 -13.43 -22.41
C TYR A 283 13.53 -13.89 -21.20
N ASN A 284 14.10 -13.81 -19.99
CA ASN A 284 13.39 -14.19 -18.77
C ASN A 284 12.22 -13.25 -18.46
N LYS A 285 12.36 -11.94 -18.72
CA LYS A 285 11.24 -10.98 -18.65
C LYS A 285 10.08 -11.43 -19.53
N GLY A 286 10.38 -11.72 -20.80
CA GLY A 286 9.39 -12.19 -21.77
C GLY A 286 8.72 -13.50 -21.33
N GLN A 287 9.46 -14.43 -20.74
CA GLN A 287 8.91 -15.69 -20.22
C GLN A 287 7.96 -15.47 -19.04
N VAL A 288 8.33 -14.64 -18.06
CA VAL A 288 7.46 -14.36 -16.90
C VAL A 288 6.18 -13.63 -17.35
N LEU A 289 6.33 -12.57 -18.16
CA LEU A 289 5.19 -11.80 -18.68
C LEU A 289 4.29 -12.66 -19.58
N GLY A 290 4.86 -13.47 -20.47
CA GLY A 290 4.12 -14.39 -21.32
C GLY A 290 3.29 -15.41 -20.53
N ASN A 291 3.86 -15.98 -19.46
CA ASN A 291 3.12 -16.87 -18.57
C ASN A 291 1.95 -16.15 -17.89
N LEU A 292 2.17 -14.93 -17.40
CA LEU A 292 1.12 -14.12 -16.78
C LEU A 292 -0.03 -13.80 -17.76
N ILE A 293 0.33 -13.42 -18.99
CA ILE A 293 -0.59 -13.14 -20.09
C ILE A 293 -1.42 -14.38 -20.47
N GLN A 294 -0.85 -15.58 -20.39
CA GLN A 294 -1.53 -16.81 -20.84
C GLN A 294 -2.35 -17.48 -19.74
N ALA A 295 -1.99 -17.28 -18.47
CA ALA A 295 -2.62 -17.98 -17.35
C ALA A 295 -4.03 -17.48 -17.02
N GLN A 296 -4.33 -16.20 -17.27
CA GLN A 296 -5.60 -15.60 -16.90
C GLN A 296 -5.94 -14.36 -17.72
N ARG A 297 -7.21 -13.92 -17.63
CA ARG A 297 -7.64 -12.63 -18.17
C ARG A 297 -7.23 -11.51 -17.22
N LEU A 298 -6.46 -10.56 -17.73
CA LEU A 298 -5.96 -9.42 -16.99
C LEU A 298 -6.96 -8.25 -17.03
N SER A 299 -7.08 -7.51 -15.92
CA SER A 299 -7.80 -6.23 -15.92
C SER A 299 -7.11 -5.21 -16.84
N PRO A 300 -7.80 -4.15 -17.29
CA PRO A 300 -7.18 -3.04 -18.01
C PRO A 300 -5.90 -2.50 -17.34
N GLN A 301 -5.90 -2.38 -16.02
CA GLN A 301 -4.77 -1.88 -15.24
C GLN A 301 -3.59 -2.87 -15.26
N ALA A 302 -3.86 -4.16 -15.09
CA ALA A 302 -2.85 -5.21 -15.21
C ALA A 302 -2.30 -5.29 -16.64
N GLN A 303 -3.15 -5.15 -17.66
CA GLN A 303 -2.74 -5.09 -19.05
C GLN A 303 -1.80 -3.91 -19.30
N GLN A 304 -2.13 -2.72 -18.81
CA GLN A 304 -1.28 -1.54 -18.93
C GLN A 304 0.10 -1.75 -18.26
N SER A 305 0.12 -2.33 -17.05
CA SER A 305 1.36 -2.65 -16.34
C SER A 305 2.25 -3.60 -17.15
N VAL A 306 1.65 -4.65 -17.72
CA VAL A 306 2.33 -5.61 -18.59
C VAL A 306 2.86 -4.96 -19.86
N ILE A 307 2.07 -4.13 -20.55
CA ILE A 307 2.49 -3.42 -21.77
C ILE A 307 3.69 -2.52 -21.47
N ILE A 308 3.67 -1.77 -20.37
CA ILE A 308 4.81 -0.93 -19.96
C ILE A 308 6.03 -1.81 -19.67
N SER A 309 5.86 -2.94 -18.98
CA SER A 309 6.97 -3.85 -18.67
C SER A 309 7.58 -4.49 -19.92
N ILE A 310 6.77 -4.87 -20.92
CA ILE A 310 7.25 -5.30 -22.23
C ILE A 310 8.04 -4.16 -22.90
N GLY A 311 7.60 -2.91 -22.77
CA GLY A 311 8.32 -1.73 -23.25
C GLY A 311 9.76 -1.59 -22.74
N THR A 312 10.06 -2.14 -21.55
CA THR A 312 11.43 -2.11 -20.96
C THR A 312 12.38 -3.21 -21.47
N ILE A 313 11.89 -4.13 -22.30
CA ILE A 313 12.69 -5.21 -22.90
C ILE A 313 13.54 -4.62 -24.03
N SER A 314 14.86 -4.80 -23.96
CA SER A 314 15.79 -4.26 -24.98
C SER A 314 15.86 -5.14 -26.23
N SER A 315 15.69 -6.45 -26.08
CA SER A 315 15.58 -7.40 -27.18
C SER A 315 14.28 -7.18 -27.96
N GLU A 316 14.35 -6.52 -29.12
CA GLU A 316 13.18 -6.30 -29.98
C GLU A 316 12.47 -7.60 -30.36
N TYR A 317 13.20 -8.70 -30.60
CA TYR A 317 12.60 -10.01 -30.84
C TYR A 317 11.69 -10.44 -29.68
N THR A 318 12.21 -10.34 -28.45
CA THR A 318 11.46 -10.72 -27.25
C THR A 318 10.27 -9.77 -27.02
N GLN A 319 10.46 -8.48 -27.32
CA GLN A 319 9.42 -7.47 -27.22
C GLN A 319 8.28 -7.73 -28.22
N VAL A 320 8.59 -8.02 -29.48
CA VAL A 320 7.63 -8.38 -30.54
C VAL A 320 6.81 -9.60 -30.14
N GLU A 321 7.47 -10.67 -29.70
CA GLU A 321 6.77 -11.90 -29.31
C GLU A 321 5.90 -11.69 -28.06
N SER A 322 6.36 -10.88 -27.10
CA SER A 322 5.56 -10.54 -25.92
C SER A 322 4.32 -9.71 -26.24
N PHE A 323 4.44 -8.67 -27.08
CA PHE A 323 3.28 -7.89 -27.52
C PHE A 323 2.31 -8.73 -28.36
N LYS A 324 2.82 -9.60 -29.25
CA LYS A 324 1.95 -10.53 -30.00
C LYS A 324 1.22 -11.50 -29.07
N SER A 325 1.88 -12.00 -28.03
CA SER A 325 1.24 -12.84 -27.01
C SER A 325 0.12 -12.08 -26.29
N MET A 326 0.36 -10.82 -25.93
CA MET A 326 -0.62 -9.93 -25.30
C MET A 326 -1.87 -9.79 -26.17
N VAL A 327 -1.69 -9.38 -27.43
CA VAL A 327 -2.79 -9.13 -28.37
C VAL A 327 -3.61 -10.40 -28.67
N ARG A 328 -2.96 -11.56 -28.76
CA ARG A 328 -3.63 -12.84 -29.06
C ARG A 328 -4.39 -13.42 -27.87
N SER A 329 -3.90 -13.18 -26.65
CA SER A 329 -4.42 -13.86 -25.45
C SER A 329 -5.39 -13.00 -24.65
N GLN A 330 -5.27 -11.67 -24.75
CA GLN A 330 -6.08 -10.74 -23.96
C GLN A 330 -7.12 -10.04 -24.82
N ARG A 331 -8.30 -9.83 -24.24
CA ARG A 331 -9.30 -8.95 -24.85
C ARG A 331 -8.92 -7.51 -24.52
N MET A 332 -8.62 -6.75 -25.56
CA MET A 332 -8.21 -5.34 -25.49
C MET A 332 -9.27 -4.47 -26.16
N ASP A 333 -9.72 -3.42 -25.48
CA ASP A 333 -10.55 -2.38 -26.08
C ASP A 333 -9.71 -1.31 -26.79
N MET A 334 -10.36 -0.30 -27.37
CA MET A 334 -9.66 0.74 -28.13
C MET A 334 -8.62 1.50 -27.28
N PRO A 335 -8.96 2.01 -26.08
CA PRO A 335 -7.98 2.55 -25.14
C PRO A 335 -6.73 1.68 -24.92
N GLU A 336 -6.88 0.37 -24.66
CA GLU A 336 -5.71 -0.48 -24.45
C GLU A 336 -4.92 -0.74 -25.73
N LYS A 337 -5.60 -0.87 -26.89
CA LYS A 337 -4.94 -1.01 -28.19
C LYS A 337 -4.14 0.24 -28.55
N GLU A 338 -4.71 1.44 -28.35
CA GLU A 338 -4.03 2.71 -28.55
C GLU A 338 -2.81 2.87 -27.63
N PHE A 339 -2.97 2.48 -26.36
CA PHE A 339 -1.86 2.45 -25.41
C PHE A 339 -0.73 1.53 -25.86
N LEU A 340 -1.06 0.30 -26.29
CA LEU A 340 -0.08 -0.65 -26.83
C LEU A 340 0.61 -0.10 -28.07
N MET A 341 -0.13 0.46 -29.03
CA MET A 341 0.43 1.05 -30.25
C MET A 341 1.41 2.17 -29.94
N ARG A 342 1.08 3.05 -28.98
CA ARG A 342 1.99 4.10 -28.53
C ARG A 342 3.26 3.52 -27.90
N GLN A 343 3.15 2.48 -27.07
CA GLN A 343 4.32 1.83 -26.47
C GLN A 343 5.20 1.12 -27.51
N VAL A 344 4.61 0.48 -28.52
CA VAL A 344 5.36 -0.08 -29.65
C VAL A 344 6.09 1.02 -30.42
N GLY A 345 5.42 2.11 -30.75
CA GLY A 345 6.03 3.23 -31.49
C GLY A 345 7.16 3.93 -30.73
N GLN A 346 7.10 3.98 -29.41
CA GLN A 346 8.12 4.61 -28.56
C GLN A 346 9.33 3.72 -28.30
N ASN A 347 9.12 2.41 -28.15
CA ASN A 347 10.15 1.50 -27.64
C ASN A 347 10.73 0.55 -28.71
N MET A 348 10.13 0.44 -29.91
CA MET A 348 10.71 -0.29 -31.03
C MET A 348 11.36 0.65 -32.03
N SER A 349 12.57 0.31 -32.46
CA SER A 349 13.30 1.04 -33.51
C SER A 349 12.91 0.56 -34.91
N SER A 350 12.83 -0.76 -35.12
CA SER A 350 12.59 -1.36 -36.43
C SER A 350 11.14 -1.25 -36.88
N ASP A 351 10.90 -0.60 -38.02
CA ASP A 351 9.56 -0.50 -38.62
C ASP A 351 9.00 -1.87 -39.03
N TYR A 352 9.87 -2.81 -39.41
CA TYR A 352 9.47 -4.19 -39.66
C TYR A 352 8.90 -4.84 -38.39
N ASN A 353 9.54 -4.64 -37.24
CA ASN A 353 9.09 -5.18 -35.96
C ASN A 353 7.81 -4.50 -35.46
N LYS A 354 7.69 -3.16 -35.61
CA LYS A 354 6.45 -2.42 -35.35
C LYS A 354 5.28 -2.98 -36.17
N ARG A 355 5.50 -3.17 -37.47
CA ARG A 355 4.49 -3.70 -38.40
C ARG A 355 3.98 -5.07 -37.98
N GLN A 356 4.87 -5.97 -37.54
CA GLN A 356 4.46 -7.29 -37.05
C GLN A 356 3.47 -7.21 -35.88
N VAL A 357 3.65 -6.25 -34.97
CA VAL A 357 2.75 -6.07 -33.82
C VAL A 357 1.44 -5.40 -34.25
N TYR A 358 1.51 -4.38 -35.12
CA TYR A 358 0.32 -3.71 -35.64
C TYR A 358 -0.57 -4.64 -36.48
N ASP A 359 0.03 -5.49 -37.32
CA ASP A 359 -0.70 -6.50 -38.10
C ASP A 359 -1.38 -7.53 -37.18
N ALA A 360 -0.83 -7.79 -35.99
CA ALA A 360 -1.48 -8.66 -35.00
C ALA A 360 -2.69 -7.97 -34.32
N LEU A 361 -2.63 -6.66 -34.09
CA LEU A 361 -3.71 -5.87 -33.47
C LEU A 361 -4.96 -5.70 -34.37
N MET A 362 -4.75 -5.74 -35.69
CA MET A 362 -5.80 -5.55 -36.70
C MET A 362 -6.49 -6.85 -37.14
N LYS A 363 -6.00 -8.00 -36.69
CA LYS A 363 -6.67 -9.30 -36.84
C LYS A 363 -7.61 -9.52 -35.67
#